data_AF-A0A961C4R7-F1
#
_entry.id   AF-A0A961C4R7-F1
#
_cell.length_a   1.000
_cell.length_b   1.000
_cell.length_c   1.000
_cell.angle_alpha   90.00
_cell.angle_beta   90.00
_cell.angle_gamma   90.00
#
_symmetry.space_group_name_H-M   'P 1'
#
loop_
_entity.id
_entity.type
_entity.pdbx_description
1 polymer ?
#
loop_
_entity_poly.entity_id
_entity_poly.type
_entity_poly.pdbx_seq_one_letter_code
_entity_poly.pdbx_strand_id
1 'polypeptide(L)'
;AVISQRLIPRIGGGRVAAYEMLIGTSAISNVIREGKVRQLRNLIATGQKDGMMVMEQSLAKLIARGVISYDDAVAASVYPDEVAGLATQTQFDPDLPEPAHFVVGASAPGANSGTGV
;
A
#
# COMPACT_ATOMS: atom_id res chain seq x y z
N ALA A 1 7.38 -1.22 -13.74
CA ALA A 1 7.09 -1.57 -12.33
C ALA A 1 5.67 -2.12 -12.24
N VAL A 2 5.37 -2.90 -11.21
CA VAL A 2 4.02 -3.37 -10.85
C VAL A 2 3.73 -2.90 -9.43
N ILE A 3 2.52 -2.36 -9.22
CA ILE A 3 2.03 -1.96 -7.90
C ILE A 3 0.73 -2.73 -7.65
N SER A 4 0.64 -3.36 -6.48
CA SER A 4 -0.59 -3.98 -5.99
C SER A 4 -1.06 -3.20 -4.76
N GLN A 5 -2.32 -2.77 -4.74
CA GLN A 5 -2.86 -1.93 -3.68
C GLN A 5 -4.02 -2.62 -2.96
N ARG A 6 -4.13 -2.37 -1.66
CA ARG A 6 -5.28 -2.69 -0.83
C ARG A 6 -5.72 -1.43 -0.10
N LEU A 7 -6.98 -1.07 -0.25
CA LEU A 7 -7.56 0.05 0.49
C LEU A 7 -7.99 -0.45 1.88
N ILE A 8 -7.43 0.12 2.93
CA ILE A 8 -7.66 -0.28 4.33
C ILE A 8 -8.51 0.80 5.01
N PRO A 9 -9.49 0.43 5.85
CA PRO A 9 -10.20 1.41 6.68
C PRO A 9 -9.20 2.27 7.46
N ARG A 10 -9.40 3.59 7.43
CA ARG A 10 -8.58 4.53 8.19
C ARG A 10 -9.23 4.78 9.55
N ILE A 11 -8.42 4.87 10.60
CA ILE A 11 -8.87 5.36 11.90
C ILE A 11 -9.35 6.82 11.74
N GLY A 12 -10.58 7.11 12.17
CA GLY A 12 -11.21 8.43 11.96
C GLY A 12 -11.98 8.57 10.64
N GLY A 13 -12.09 7.51 9.85
CA GLY A 13 -12.96 7.46 8.67
C GLY A 13 -12.22 7.57 7.33
N GLY A 14 -12.88 7.09 6.27
CA GLY A 14 -12.28 6.97 4.94
C GLY A 14 -11.41 5.72 4.79
N ARG A 15 -10.54 5.72 3.77
CA ARG A 15 -9.62 4.60 3.48
C ARG A 15 -8.24 5.11 3.12
N VAL A 16 -7.22 4.30 3.39
CA VAL A 16 -5.82 4.54 2.98
C VAL A 16 -5.32 3.36 2.15
N ALA A 17 -4.46 3.60 1.17
CA ALA A 17 -3.83 2.53 0.40
C ALA A 17 -2.61 1.98 1.14
N ALA A 18 -2.64 0.68 1.45
CA ALA A 18 -1.44 -0.12 1.63
C ALA A 18 -1.03 -0.68 0.25
N TYR A 19 0.27 -0.79 -0.02
CA TYR A 19 0.74 -1.24 -1.33
C TYR A 19 1.96 -2.15 -1.26
N GLU A 20 2.07 -3.00 -2.27
CA GLU A 20 3.25 -3.77 -2.64
C GLU A 20 3.79 -3.23 -3.95
N MET A 21 5.12 -3.14 -4.07
CA MET A 21 5.80 -2.61 -5.25
C MET A 21 6.90 -3.55 -5.72
N LEU A 22 6.83 -3.94 -6.99
CA LEU A 22 7.82 -4.75 -7.68
C LEU A 22 8.41 -3.97 -8.85
N ILE A 23 9.73 -3.85 -8.89
CA ILE A 23 10.46 -3.24 -10.00
C ILE A 23 10.94 -4.34 -10.95
N GLY A 24 10.78 -4.13 -12.26
CA GLY A 24 11.11 -5.11 -13.28
C GLY A 24 12.62 -5.16 -13.56
N THR A 25 13.39 -5.76 -12.66
CA THR A 25 14.84 -5.98 -12.84
C THR A 25 15.11 -7.21 -13.72
N SER A 26 16.35 -7.36 -14.20
CA SER A 26 16.77 -8.57 -14.94
C SER A 26 16.57 -9.84 -14.12
N ALA A 27 16.81 -9.80 -12.81
CA ALA A 27 16.59 -10.91 -11.90
C ALA A 27 15.10 -11.32 -11.83
N ILE A 28 14.21 -10.34 -11.66
CA ILE A 28 12.76 -10.57 -11.67
C ILE A 28 12.29 -11.15 -13.02
N SER A 29 12.79 -10.59 -14.12
CA SER A 29 12.46 -11.06 -15.47
C SER A 29 12.89 -12.52 -15.70
N ASN A 30 14.06 -12.92 -15.20
CA ASN A 30 14.53 -14.30 -15.25
C ASN A 30 13.65 -15.25 -14.42
N VAL A 31 13.33 -14.87 -13.18
CA VAL A 31 12.47 -15.67 -12.30
C VAL A 31 11.08 -15.91 -12.91
N ILE A 32 10.52 -14.90 -13.58
CA ILE A 32 9.24 -15.02 -14.29
C ILE A 32 9.35 -16.00 -15.48
N ARG A 33 10.39 -15.87 -16.32
CA ARG A 33 10.62 -16.79 -17.45
C ARG A 33 10.80 -18.25 -17.02
N GLU A 34 11.42 -18.47 -15.87
CA GLU A 34 11.65 -19.80 -15.32
C GLU A 34 10.44 -20.36 -14.55
N GLY A 35 9.34 -19.61 -14.43
CA GLY A 35 8.14 -20.02 -13.69
C GLY A 35 8.34 -20.09 -12.17
N LYS A 36 9.43 -19.54 -11.64
CA LYS A 36 9.81 -19.61 -10.22
C LYS A 36 9.15 -18.51 -9.38
N VAL A 37 7.87 -18.22 -9.65
CA VAL A 37 7.13 -17.08 -9.07
C VAL A 37 7.14 -17.02 -7.54
N ARG A 38 7.29 -18.16 -6.86
CA ARG A 38 7.43 -18.23 -5.39
C ARG A 38 8.65 -17.46 -4.86
N GLN A 39 9.68 -17.27 -5.68
CA GLN A 39 10.89 -16.51 -5.32
C GLN A 39 10.69 -14.99 -5.40
N LEU A 40 9.63 -14.52 -6.07
CA LEU A 40 9.39 -13.08 -6.27
C LEU A 40 9.23 -12.34 -4.95
N ARG A 41 8.54 -12.93 -3.96
CA ARG A 41 8.34 -12.30 -2.65
C ARG A 41 9.68 -11.97 -1.97
N ASN A 42 10.60 -12.94 -1.94
CA ASN A 42 11.93 -12.72 -1.35
C ASN A 42 12.70 -11.63 -2.11
N LEU A 43 12.63 -11.63 -3.44
CA LEU A 43 13.26 -10.59 -4.24
C LEU A 43 12.69 -9.20 -3.94
N ILE A 44 11.37 -9.06 -3.82
CA ILE A 44 10.73 -7.79 -3.41
C ILE A 44 11.20 -7.38 -2.02
N ALA A 45 11.20 -8.32 -1.05
CA ALA A 45 11.59 -8.05 0.33
C ALA A 45 13.05 -7.54 0.44
N THR A 46 13.97 -8.11 -0.36
CA THR A 46 15.38 -7.69 -0.39
C THR A 46 15.66 -6.52 -1.33
N GLY A 47 14.71 -6.17 -2.21
CA GLY A 47 14.83 -5.16 -3.26
C GLY A 47 14.55 -3.73 -2.79
N GLN A 48 14.56 -3.45 -1.49
CA GLN A 48 14.24 -2.12 -0.95
C GLN A 48 15.14 -1.01 -1.52
N LYS A 49 16.42 -1.32 -1.80
CA LYS A 49 17.36 -0.36 -2.42
C LYS A 49 16.93 0.06 -3.82
N ASP A 50 16.19 -0.80 -4.51
CA ASP A 50 15.63 -0.54 -5.84
C ASP A 50 14.20 0.06 -5.74
N GLY A 51 13.73 0.39 -4.53
CA GLY A 51 12.39 0.92 -4.28
C GLY A 51 11.29 -0.14 -4.16
N MET A 52 11.64 -1.43 -4.07
CA MET A 52 10.65 -2.49 -3.85
C MET A 52 10.14 -2.50 -2.41
N MET A 53 8.91 -2.98 -2.23
CA MET A 53 8.27 -3.06 -0.91
C MET A 53 7.24 -4.18 -0.91
N VAL A 54 7.28 -5.07 0.08
CA VAL A 54 6.20 -6.06 0.28
C VAL A 54 5.01 -5.43 1.01
N MET A 55 3.81 -5.97 0.81
CA MET A 55 2.58 -5.46 1.42
C MET A 55 2.70 -5.31 2.96
N GLU A 56 3.29 -6.28 3.64
CA GLU A 56 3.42 -6.30 5.10
C GLU A 56 4.25 -5.12 5.62
N GLN A 57 5.26 -4.65 4.86
CA GLN A 57 6.02 -3.46 5.21
C GLN A 57 5.18 -2.18 5.09
N SER A 58 4.33 -2.10 4.07
CA SER A 58 3.40 -0.97 3.90
C SER A 58 2.36 -0.93 5.03
N LEU A 59 1.78 -2.08 5.37
CA LEU A 59 0.84 -2.22 6.49
C LEU A 59 1.49 -1.87 7.83
N ALA A 60 2.68 -2.39 8.11
CA ALA A 60 3.42 -2.08 9.33
C ALA A 60 3.73 -0.57 9.45
N LYS A 61 4.09 0.09 8.34
CA LYS A 61 4.27 1.55 8.29
C LYS A 61 2.98 2.31 8.62
N LEU A 62 1.83 1.86 8.14
CA LEU A 62 0.55 2.51 8.43
C LEU A 62 0.11 2.30 9.88
N ILE A 63 0.38 1.13 10.47
CA ILE A 63 0.17 0.88 11.91
C ILE A 63 1.07 1.79 12.75
N ALA A 64 2.37 1.85 12.43
CA ALA A 64 3.35 2.65 13.18
C ALA A 64 3.00 4.16 13.18
N ARG A 65 2.32 4.64 12.13
CA ARG A 65 1.80 6.02 12.04
C ARG A 65 0.42 6.21 12.69
N GLY A 66 -0.20 5.16 13.21
CA GLY A 66 -1.55 5.21 13.78
C GLY A 66 -2.65 5.49 12.76
N VAL A 67 -2.43 5.19 11.47
CA VAL A 67 -3.39 5.47 10.39
C VAL A 67 -4.44 4.36 10.28
N ILE A 68 -4.06 3.11 10.55
CA ILE A 68 -4.92 1.93 10.51
C ILE A 68 -4.78 1.14 11.82
N SER A 69 -5.78 0.30 12.13
CA SER A 69 -5.69 -0.62 13.27
C SER A 69 -4.82 -1.84 12.93
N TYR A 70 -4.29 -2.50 13.96
CA TYR A 70 -3.57 -3.76 13.79
C TYR A 70 -4.46 -4.86 13.21
N ASP A 71 -5.71 -4.94 13.67
CA ASP A 71 -6.67 -5.95 13.23
C ASP A 71 -7.01 -5.79 11.74
N ASP A 72 -7.21 -4.56 11.28
CA ASP A 72 -7.44 -4.27 9.85
C ASP A 72 -6.22 -4.62 9.00
N ALA A 73 -5.01 -4.40 9.53
CA ALA A 73 -3.77 -4.73 8.84
C ALA A 73 -3.58 -6.25 8.71
N VAL A 74 -3.80 -7.00 9.79
CA VAL A 74 -3.74 -8.46 9.81
C VAL A 74 -4.78 -9.06 8.85
N ALA A 75 -6.01 -8.57 8.88
CA ALA A 75 -7.08 -9.03 7.99
C ALA A 75 -6.76 -8.79 6.50
N ALA A 76 -5.99 -7.75 6.19
CA ALA A 76 -5.59 -7.41 4.84
C ALA A 76 -4.25 -8.03 4.39
N SER A 77 -3.55 -8.75 5.27
CA SER A 77 -2.27 -9.39 4.97
C SER A 77 -2.43 -10.86 4.56
N VAL A 78 -1.54 -11.34 3.70
CA VAL A 78 -1.41 -12.77 3.41
C VAL A 78 -0.43 -13.45 4.40
N TYR A 79 0.43 -12.64 5.03
CA TYR A 79 1.46 -13.07 5.97
C TYR A 79 1.32 -12.27 7.28
N PRO A 80 0.23 -12.47 8.04
CA PRO A 80 -0.11 -11.64 9.19
C PRO A 80 0.96 -11.65 10.30
N ASP A 81 1.64 -12.77 10.49
CA ASP A 81 2.73 -12.90 11.47
C ASP A 81 3.91 -11.94 11.19
N GLU A 82 4.16 -11.63 9.90
CA GLU A 82 5.20 -10.69 9.51
C GLU A 82 4.82 -9.23 9.80
N VAL A 83 3.52 -8.90 9.81
CA VAL A 83 3.03 -7.54 10.11
C VAL A 83 3.43 -7.13 11.53
N ALA A 84 3.24 -8.03 12.50
CA ALA A 84 3.60 -7.78 13.90
C ALA A 84 5.10 -7.57 14.07
N GLY A 85 5.92 -8.43 13.45
CA GLY A 85 7.37 -8.34 13.50
C GLY A 85 7.90 -7.02 12.93
N LEU A 86 7.34 -6.55 11.82
CA LEU A 86 7.78 -5.33 11.14
C LEU A 86 7.29 -4.04 11.81
N ALA A 87 6.11 -4.06 12.45
CA ALA A 87 5.60 -2.90 13.18
C ALA A 87 6.54 -2.47 14.31
N THR A 88 7.26 -3.42 14.92
CA THR A 88 8.26 -3.12 15.98
C THR A 88 9.58 -2.56 15.45
N GLN A 89 9.89 -2.75 14.18
CA GLN A 89 11.16 -2.34 13.55
C GLN A 89 11.04 -1.07 12.70
N THR A 90 9.81 -0.62 12.44
CA THR A 90 9.57 0.51 11.57
C THR A 90 9.84 1.81 12.33
N GLN A 91 11.02 2.39 12.12
CA GLN A 91 11.31 3.75 12.55
C GLN A 91 10.44 4.73 11.75
N PHE A 92 9.83 5.69 12.46
CA PHE A 92 9.08 6.79 11.85
C PHE A 92 9.99 7.53 10.86
N ASP A 93 9.59 7.53 9.58
CA ASP A 93 10.27 8.24 8.49
C ASP A 93 9.49 9.54 8.24
N PRO A 94 9.98 10.71 8.72
CA PRO A 94 9.26 11.98 8.67
C PRO A 94 9.17 12.57 7.26
N ASP A 95 9.98 12.09 6.32
CA ASP A 95 10.09 12.67 4.97
C ASP A 95 9.17 11.98 3.96
N LEU A 96 8.47 10.92 4.37
CA LEU A 96 7.46 10.30 3.50
C LEU A 96 6.24 11.23 3.39
N PRO A 97 5.81 11.58 2.17
CA PRO A 97 4.60 12.38 2.01
C PRO A 97 3.44 11.68 2.72
N GLU A 98 2.69 12.44 3.52
CA GLU A 98 1.43 11.98 4.10
C GLU A 98 0.60 11.28 3.01
N PRO A 99 -0.01 10.12 3.29
CA PRO A 99 -0.74 9.37 2.28
C PRO A 99 -1.75 10.30 1.62
N ALA A 100 -1.61 10.49 0.31
CA ALA A 100 -2.39 11.45 -0.46
C ALA A 100 -3.87 11.28 -0.12
N HIS A 101 -4.48 12.35 0.42
CA HIS A 101 -5.91 12.40 0.68
C HIS A 101 -6.64 12.20 -0.64
N PHE A 102 -7.10 10.98 -0.92
CA PHE A 102 -7.98 10.71 -2.06
C PHE A 102 -9.35 11.32 -1.73
N VAL A 103 -9.55 12.57 -2.15
CA VAL A 103 -10.88 13.20 -2.14
C VAL A 103 -11.73 12.45 -3.17
N VAL A 104 -12.55 11.52 -2.69
CA VAL A 104 -13.63 10.93 -3.51
C VAL A 104 -14.52 12.09 -3.95
N GLY A 105 -14.64 12.28 -5.26
CA GLY A 105 -15.38 13.39 -5.86
C GLY A 105 -16.75 13.56 -5.22
N ALA A 106 -16.98 14.75 -4.64
CA ALA A 106 -18.33 15.24 -4.45
C ALA A 106 -18.99 15.31 -5.83
N SER A 107 -20.03 14.51 -6.06
CA SER A 107 -20.99 14.81 -7.13
C SER A 107 -21.52 16.21 -6.89
N ALA A 108 -21.27 17.11 -7.82
CA ALA A 108 -21.92 18.41 -7.85
C ALA A 108 -23.45 18.20 -7.94
N PRO A 109 -24.27 18.84 -7.10
CA PRO A 109 -25.68 18.96 -7.40
C PRO A 109 -25.80 19.88 -8.63
N GLY A 110 -26.49 19.38 -9.65
CA GLY A 110 -26.58 19.98 -10.96
C GLY A 110 -26.96 21.46 -10.95
N ALA A 111 -26.23 22.23 -11.74
CA ALA A 111 -26.69 23.49 -12.27
C ALA A 111 -27.91 23.22 -13.17
N ASN A 112 -29.08 23.68 -12.75
CA ASN A 112 -30.18 23.94 -13.68
C ASN A 112 -30.20 25.43 -13.98
N SER A 113 -29.59 25.78 -15.11
CA SER A 113 -29.90 26.98 -15.87
C SER A 113 -31.28 26.82 -16.52
N GLY A 114 -32.27 27.57 -16.07
CA GLY A 114 -33.54 27.77 -16.76
C GLY A 114 -33.77 29.26 -16.98
N THR A 115 -33.45 29.72 -18.19
CA THR A 115 -33.76 31.04 -18.75
C THR A 115 -35.23 31.13 -19.19
N GLY A 116 -35.83 32.32 -19.08
CA GLY A 116 -37.13 32.71 -19.67
C GLY A 116 -38.29 32.59 -18.67
N VAL A 117 -38.95 33.65 -18.23
CA VAL A 117 -39.40 34.89 -18.89
C VAL A 117 -39.41 36.05 -17.90
#